data_AF-L7PH55-F1
#
_entry.id   AF-L7PH55-F1
#
_cell.length_a   1.000
_cell.length_b   1.000
_cell.length_c   1.000
_cell.angle_alpha   90.00
_cell.angle_beta   90.00
_cell.angle_gamma   90.00
#
_symmetry.space_group_name_H-M   'P 1'
#
loop_
_entity.id
_entity.type
_entity.pdbx_description
1 polymer ?
#
loop_
_entity_poly.entity_id
_entity_poly.type
_entity_poly.pdbx_seq_one_letter_code
_entity_poly.pdbx_strand_id
1 'polypeptide(L)'
;MAKSLKDLNKTSERVFKNGNSKAISLSKKTIRLANFDIGDTVEVQKMNGGLFITKKKESIEDRIKNFFQSGGKYTELEVDWEERVGREI
;
A
#
# COMPACT_ATOMS: atom_id res chain seq x y z
N MET A 1 6.09 36.59 1.58
CA MET A 1 6.78 35.56 2.40
C MET A 1 6.98 34.32 1.54
N ALA A 2 8.22 34.01 1.17
CA ALA A 2 8.52 32.80 0.40
C ALA A 2 8.40 31.57 1.31
N LYS A 3 7.45 30.67 1.01
CA LYS A 3 7.40 29.34 1.67
C LYS A 3 8.67 28.59 1.29
N SER A 4 9.34 27.98 2.27
CA SER A 4 10.51 27.17 1.97
C SER A 4 10.09 25.93 1.16
N LEU A 5 10.98 25.41 0.31
CA LEU A 5 10.72 24.22 -0.51
C LEU A 5 10.30 23.00 0.34
N LYS A 6 10.71 22.97 1.61
CA LYS A 6 10.37 21.92 2.60
C LYS A 6 8.91 22.00 3.05
N ASP A 7 8.31 23.18 3.03
CA ASP A 7 6.91 23.40 3.43
C ASP A 7 5.92 23.04 2.32
N LEU A 8 6.37 22.90 1.07
CA LEU A 8 5.51 22.60 -0.07
C LEU A 8 4.91 21.19 -0.03
N ASN A 9 5.65 20.25 0.58
CA ASN A 9 5.28 18.83 0.67
C ASN A 9 4.81 18.41 2.07
N LYS A 10 4.66 19.38 2.98
CA LYS A 10 4.19 19.11 4.35
C LYS A 10 2.66 19.00 4.34
N THR A 11 2.15 17.83 4.69
CA THR A 11 0.72 17.61 4.91
C THR A 11 0.43 17.40 6.39
N SER A 12 -0.78 17.76 6.81
CA SER A 12 -1.25 17.52 8.18
C SER A 12 -2.22 16.35 8.12
N GLU A 13 -1.90 15.29 8.85
CA GLU A 13 -2.60 14.02 8.80
C GLU A 13 -2.97 13.61 10.23
N ARG A 14 -4.04 12.83 10.39
CA ARG A 14 -4.61 12.53 11.70
C ARG A 14 -4.39 11.08 12.10
N VAL A 15 -3.92 10.88 13.33
CA VAL A 15 -3.88 9.57 14.00
C VAL A 15 -5.24 9.33 14.68
N PHE A 16 -5.80 8.14 14.51
CA PHE A 16 -7.05 7.75 15.16
C PHE A 16 -7.00 6.29 15.63
N LYS A 17 -7.91 5.91 16.54
CA LYS A 17 -8.04 4.54 17.05
C LYS A 17 -8.67 3.65 15.97
N ASN A 18 -8.08 2.48 15.73
CA ASN A 18 -8.63 1.46 14.84
C ASN A 18 -8.64 0.10 15.54
N GLY A 19 -9.74 -0.24 16.21
CA GLY A 19 -9.81 -1.42 17.08
C GLY A 19 -8.75 -1.40 18.17
N ASN A 20 -7.87 -2.41 18.17
CA ASN A 20 -6.74 -2.54 19.10
C ASN A 20 -5.47 -1.81 18.64
N SER A 21 -5.48 -1.21 17.44
CA SER A 21 -4.34 -0.49 16.87
C SER A 21 -4.62 1.01 16.70
N LYS A 22 -3.65 1.72 16.13
CA LYS A 22 -3.79 3.11 15.69
C LYS A 22 -3.56 3.16 14.18
N ALA A 23 -4.32 4.00 13.52
CA ALA A 23 -4.21 4.26 12.09
C ALA A 23 -3.88 5.73 11.84
N ILE A 24 -3.14 6.00 10.78
CA ILE A 24 -2.91 7.34 10.24
C ILE A 24 -3.77 7.47 8.99
N SER A 25 -4.66 8.46 8.95
CA SER A 25 -5.36 8.81 7.73
C SER A 25 -4.40 9.63 6.86
N LEU A 26 -4.13 9.19 5.64
CA LEU A 26 -3.36 9.95 4.66
C LEU A 26 -4.29 10.49 3.57
N SER A 27 -4.18 11.78 3.25
CA SER A 27 -4.97 12.38 2.18
C SER A 27 -4.62 11.76 0.81
N LYS A 28 -5.58 11.80 -0.13
CA LYS A 28 -5.36 11.36 -1.53
C LYS A 28 -4.16 12.04 -2.18
N LYS A 29 -3.89 13.30 -1.81
CA LYS A 29 -2.73 14.05 -2.29
C LYS A 29 -1.43 13.46 -1.75
N THR A 30 -1.35 13.19 -0.44
CA THR A 30 -0.18 12.60 0.20
C THR A 30 0.15 11.22 -0.37
N ILE A 31 -0.85 10.34 -0.50
CA ILE A 31 -0.67 8.99 -1.06
C ILE A 31 -0.13 9.04 -2.50
N ARG A 32 -0.68 9.92 -3.35
CA ARG A 32 -0.21 10.11 -4.73
C ARG A 32 1.20 10.66 -4.81
N LEU A 33 1.54 11.67 -4.00
CA LEU A 33 2.89 12.26 -3.97
C LEU A 33 3.95 11.26 -3.53
N ALA A 34 3.59 10.35 -2.62
CA ALA A 34 4.48 9.32 -2.10
C ALA A 34 4.42 7.99 -2.88
N ASN A 35 3.62 7.92 -3.96
CA ASN A 35 3.46 6.75 -4.83
C ASN A 35 3.09 5.45 -4.07
N PHE A 36 2.15 5.58 -3.14
CA PHE A 36 1.53 4.45 -2.45
C PHE A 36 0.17 4.11 -3.08
N ASP A 37 -0.18 2.83 -3.02
CA ASP A 37 -1.46 2.28 -3.43
C ASP A 37 -2.13 1.57 -2.26
N ILE A 38 -3.45 1.40 -2.35
CA ILE A 38 -4.20 0.64 -1.36
C ILE A 38 -3.76 -0.82 -1.44
N GLY A 39 -3.31 -1.39 -0.31
CA GLY A 39 -2.80 -2.75 -0.22
C GLY A 39 -1.27 -2.87 -0.23
N ASP A 40 -0.55 -1.75 -0.41
CA ASP A 40 0.91 -1.76 -0.28
C ASP A 40 1.38 -2.15 1.13
N THR A 41 2.36 -3.05 1.19
CA THR A 41 3.12 -3.32 2.41
C THR A 41 4.18 -2.25 2.61
N VAL A 42 4.29 -1.73 3.83
CA VAL A 42 5.24 -0.68 4.19
C VAL A 42 6.15 -1.10 5.32
N GLU A 43 7.35 -0.56 5.35
CA GLU A 43 8.27 -0.65 6.48
C GLU A 43 8.24 0.67 7.25
N VAL A 44 8.23 0.59 8.58
CA VAL A 44 8.16 1.76 9.46
C VAL A 44 9.38 1.76 10.37
N GLN A 45 10.19 2.82 10.29
CA GLN A 45 11.39 2.99 11.09
C GLN A 45 11.30 4.30 11.91
N LYS A 46 11.81 4.29 13.14
CA LYS A 46 11.92 5.50 13.96
C LYS A 46 13.26 6.17 13.67
N MET A 47 13.23 7.40 13.15
CA MET A 47 14.43 8.18 12.85
C MET A 47 14.22 9.64 13.24
N ASN A 48 15.22 10.26 13.88
CA ASN A 48 15.25 11.69 14.19
C ASN A 48 13.99 12.21 14.90
N GLY A 49 13.44 11.42 15.83
CA GLY A 49 12.21 11.77 16.55
C GLY A 49 10.91 11.65 15.74
N GLY A 50 10.98 11.17 14.50
CA GLY A 50 9.84 10.93 13.62
C GLY A 50 9.69 9.46 13.21
N LEU A 51 8.60 9.20 12.49
CA LEU A 51 8.36 7.94 11.78
C LEU A 51 8.73 8.13 10.31
N PHE A 52 9.59 7.25 9.82
CA PHE A 52 9.93 7.14 8.41
C PHE A 52 9.22 5.91 7.85
N ILE A 53 8.39 6.11 6.82
CA ILE A 53 7.57 5.07 6.20
C ILE A 53 8.02 4.92 4.76
N THR A 54 8.44 3.71 4.39
CA THR A 54 8.90 3.38 3.03
C THR A 54 8.13 2.20 2.50
N LYS A 55 7.93 2.16 1.18
CA LYS A 55 7.32 1.01 0.52
C LYS A 55 8.26 -0.19 0.68
N LYS A 56 7.76 -1.28 1.25
CA LYS A 56 8.53 -2.51 1.33
C LYS A 56 8.62 -3.08 -0.07
N LYS A 57 9.82 -3.12 -0.65
CA LYS A 57 10.05 -3.87 -1.88
C LYS A 57 9.97 -5.34 -1.52
N GLU A 58 8.83 -5.97 -1.78
CA GLU A 58 8.81 -7.41 -1.90
C GLU A 58 9.55 -7.74 -3.21
N SER A 59 10.69 -8.42 -3.10
CA SER A 59 11.32 -8.96 -4.30
C SER A 59 10.33 -9.97 -4.89
N ILE A 60 10.01 -9.82 -6.17
CA ILE A 60 9.22 -10.82 -6.90
C ILE A 60 9.87 -12.21 -6.73
N GLU A 61 11.20 -12.26 -6.63
CA GLU A 61 11.95 -13.48 -6.32
C GLU A 61 11.59 -14.07 -4.96
N ASP A 62 11.44 -13.27 -3.91
CA ASP A 62 11.04 -13.76 -2.58
C ASP A 62 9.61 -14.27 -2.60
N ARG A 63 8.72 -13.60 -3.36
CA ARG A 63 7.33 -14.04 -3.53
C ARG A 63 7.24 -15.36 -4.28
N ILE A 64 8.00 -15.50 -5.37
CA ILE A 64 8.09 -16.73 -6.16
C ILE A 64 8.73 -17.85 -5.33
N LYS A 65 9.83 -17.56 -4.63
CA LYS A 65 10.54 -18.53 -3.80
C LYS A 65 9.67 -19.01 -2.64
N ASN A 66 8.96 -18.11 -1.97
CA ASN A 66 7.98 -18.49 -0.94
C ASN A 66 6.82 -19.31 -1.54
N PHE A 67 6.32 -18.97 -2.72
CA PHE A 67 5.27 -19.74 -3.40
C PHE A 67 5.71 -21.19 -3.66
N PHE A 68 6.92 -21.40 -4.22
CA PHE A 68 7.45 -22.75 -4.45
C PHE A 68 7.82 -23.48 -3.15
N GLN A 69 8.40 -22.78 -2.16
CA GLN A 69 8.79 -23.39 -0.88
C GLN A 69 7.60 -23.79 0.00
N SER A 70 6.48 -23.07 -0.08
CA SER A 70 5.24 -23.39 0.65
C SER A 70 4.37 -24.43 -0.04
N GLY A 71 4.88 -25.10 -1.08
CA GLY A 71 4.21 -26.21 -1.77
C GLY A 71 3.31 -25.79 -2.92
N GLY A 72 3.38 -24.53 -3.37
CA GLY A 72 2.92 -24.05 -4.67
C GLY A 72 1.54 -24.57 -5.07
N LYS A 73 0.51 -24.28 -4.27
CA LYS A 73 -0.87 -24.53 -4.67
C LYS A 73 -1.55 -23.21 -5.00
N TYR A 74 -2.02 -23.09 -6.23
CA TYR A 74 -3.04 -22.12 -6.56
C TYR A 74 -4.30 -22.52 -5.79
N THR A 75 -4.70 -21.73 -4.80
CA THR A 75 -6.01 -21.90 -4.12
C THR A 75 -7.17 -21.38 -4.97
N GLU A 76 -6.85 -20.72 -6.08
CA GLU A 76 -7.84 -20.27 -7.05
C GLU A 76 -8.28 -21.48 -7.88
N LEU A 77 -9.55 -21.86 -7.74
CA LEU A 77 -10.23 -22.65 -8.74
C LEU A 77 -10.15 -21.88 -10.07
N GLU A 78 -10.02 -22.61 -11.18
CA GLU A 78 -10.10 -22.07 -12.52
C GLU A 78 -11.33 -21.14 -12.59
N VAL A 79 -11.11 -19.86 -12.94
CA VAL A 79 -12.20 -18.89 -13.00
C VAL A 79 -13.11 -19.32 -14.14
N ASP A 80 -14.28 -19.87 -13.79
CA ASP A 80 -15.34 -20.17 -14.73
C ASP A 80 -15.97 -18.85 -15.17
N TRP A 81 -15.61 -18.42 -16.38
CA TRP A 81 -16.15 -17.23 -17.01
C TRP A 81 -17.52 -17.50 -17.63
N GLU A 82 -18.46 -18.11 -16.88
CA GLU A 82 -19.81 -18.42 -17.36
C GLU A 82 -20.47 -17.23 -18.09
N GLU A 83 -21.36 -17.58 -19.02
CA GLU A 83 -21.83 -16.87 -20.22
C GLU A 83 -21.85 -15.33 -20.24
N ARG A 84 -21.53 -14.80 -21.43
CA ARG A 84 -21.60 -13.37 -21.79
C ARG A 84 -22.94 -12.74 -21.39
N VAL A 85 -22.95 -11.97 -20.31
CA VAL A 85 -24.10 -11.14 -19.87
C VAL A 85 -24.28 -9.84 -20.67
N GLY A 86 -23.69 -9.73 -21.86
CA GLY A 86 -23.79 -8.54 -22.70
C GLY A 86 -24.32 -8.86 -24.10
N ARG A 87 -25.53 -8.37 -24.42
CA ARG A 87 -25.89 -8.03 -25.80
C ARG A 87 -25.60 -6.55 -25.99
N GLU A 88 -24.76 -6.20 -26.95
CA GLU A 88 -24.82 -4.86 -27.54
C GLU A 88 -26.17 -4.72 -28.25
N ILE A 89 -26.81 -3.58 -28.01
CA ILE A 89 -28.05 -3.13 -28.65
C ILE A 89 -27.83 -2.78 -30.11
#